data_AF-A0A960JYA6-F1
#
_entry.id   AF-A0A960JYA6-F1
#
_cell.length_a   1.000
_cell.length_b   1.000
_cell.length_c   1.000
_cell.angle_alpha   90.00
_cell.angle_beta   90.00
_cell.angle_gamma   90.00
#
_symmetry.space_group_name_H-M   'P 1'
#
loop_
_entity.id
_entity.type
_entity.pdbx_description
1 polymer ?
#
loop_
_entity_poly.entity_id
_entity_poly.type
_entity_poly.pdbx_seq_one_letter_code
_entity_poly.pdbx_strand_id
1 'polypeptide(L)'
;TADSCLLSLSSIASKDFIARARGLSAEEAERLTRWTPLASTGAMVVLVLLALARPTTLWNLLVIKFEILIQLSPAFVLGTWHDEGDPRAFAARDILLGLAAGLAVALGLYLSGQRNVGGLHAGTLGVGVNYLACFVARRVRRSALGGS
;
A
#
# COMPACT_ATOMS: atom_id res chain seq x y z
N THR A 1 -0.63 -0.04 -28.35
CA THR A 1 -1.27 0.06 -27.01
C THR A 1 -0.34 -0.33 -25.87
N ALA A 2 0.62 -1.25 -26.09
CA ALA A 2 1.63 -1.58 -25.07
C ALA A 2 2.63 -0.41 -24.84
N ASP A 3 3.09 0.27 -25.89
CA ASP A 3 4.09 1.35 -25.78
C ASP A 3 3.59 2.54 -24.95
N SER A 4 2.34 2.95 -25.14
CA SER A 4 1.72 4.02 -24.36
C SER A 4 1.53 3.63 -22.89
N CYS A 5 1.25 2.36 -22.61
CA CYS A 5 1.15 1.84 -21.25
C CYS A 5 2.53 1.81 -20.57
N LEU A 6 3.57 1.35 -21.28
CA LEU A 6 4.95 1.32 -20.79
C LEU A 6 5.50 2.74 -20.55
N LEU A 7 5.24 3.69 -21.45
CA LEU A 7 5.63 5.09 -21.29
C LEU A 7 4.93 5.75 -20.10
N SER A 8 3.64 5.47 -19.91
CA SER A 8 2.88 6.00 -18.76
C SER A 8 3.40 5.43 -17.44
N LEU A 9 3.67 4.12 -17.40
CA LEU A 9 4.24 3.44 -16.24
C LEU A 9 5.66 3.96 -15.93
N SER A 10 6.49 4.14 -16.98
CA SER A 10 7.84 4.70 -16.87
C SER A 10 7.82 6.17 -16.41
N SER A 11 6.83 6.96 -16.84
CA SER A 11 6.66 8.35 -16.41
C SER A 11 6.21 8.46 -14.94
N ILE A 12 5.28 7.60 -14.51
CA ILE A 12 4.85 7.53 -13.09
C ILE A 12 6.03 7.07 -12.22
N ALA A 13 6.71 6.00 -12.62
CA ALA A 13 7.87 5.49 -11.90
C ALA A 13 9.00 6.54 -11.82
N SER A 14 9.32 7.21 -12.93
CA SER A 14 10.31 8.29 -12.94
C SER A 14 9.88 9.47 -12.09
N LYS A 15 8.66 10.00 -12.24
CA LYS A 15 8.22 11.19 -11.50
C LYS A 15 8.13 10.91 -10.00
N ASP A 16 7.53 9.80 -9.60
CA ASP A 16 7.27 9.51 -8.19
C ASP A 16 8.57 9.19 -7.41
N PHE A 17 9.57 8.59 -8.08
CA PHE A 17 10.89 8.35 -7.49
C PHE A 17 11.82 9.57 -7.59
N ILE A 18 11.89 10.23 -8.76
CA ILE A 18 12.82 11.35 -9.00
C ILE A 18 12.34 12.64 -8.35
N ALA A 19 11.04 12.95 -8.35
CA ALA A 19 10.52 14.16 -7.69
C ALA A 19 10.71 14.09 -6.18
N ARG A 20 10.58 12.89 -5.59
CA ARG A 20 10.80 12.64 -4.15
C ARG A 20 12.28 12.75 -3.77
N ALA A 21 13.21 12.47 -4.70
CA ALA A 21 14.64 12.70 -4.52
C ALA A 21 15.05 14.18 -4.58
N ARG A 22 14.24 15.07 -5.17
CA ARG A 22 14.57 16.51 -5.34
C ARG A 22 14.16 17.41 -4.17
N GLY A 23 13.42 16.90 -3.18
CA GLY A 23 12.95 17.65 -2.00
C GLY A 23 13.47 17.14 -0.65
N LEU A 24 14.38 16.17 -0.65
CA LEU A 24 15.00 15.59 0.54
C LEU A 24 16.47 16.00 0.60
N SER A 25 17.02 16.21 1.81
CA SER A 25 18.46 16.34 2.00
C SER A 25 19.18 15.15 1.35
N ALA A 26 20.38 15.35 0.80
CA ALA A 26 21.08 14.35 -0.01
C ALA A 26 21.16 12.96 0.65
N GLU A 27 21.34 12.90 1.99
CA GLU A 27 21.36 11.65 2.77
C GLU A 27 20.00 10.93 2.86
N GLU A 28 18.89 11.68 3.01
CA GLU A 28 17.55 11.09 3.12
C GLU A 28 17.01 10.66 1.75
N ALA A 29 17.36 11.40 0.70
CA ALA A 29 17.09 11.03 -0.68
C ALA A 29 17.80 9.72 -1.02
N GLU A 30 19.07 9.55 -0.67
CA GLU A 30 19.83 8.32 -0.94
C GLU A 30 19.24 7.11 -0.20
N ARG A 31 18.88 7.29 1.08
CA ARG A 31 18.27 6.21 1.87
C ARG A 31 16.88 5.85 1.37
N LEU A 32 16.02 6.78 0.95
CA LEU A 32 14.72 6.40 0.37
C LEU A 32 14.90 5.75 -1.01
N THR A 33 15.74 6.31 -1.88
CA THR A 33 15.95 5.84 -3.26
C THR A 33 16.50 4.42 -3.31
N ARG A 34 17.23 3.97 -2.28
CA ARG A 34 17.73 2.59 -2.21
C ARG A 34 16.64 1.56 -1.88
N TRP A 35 15.62 1.94 -1.13
CA TRP A 35 14.59 1.00 -0.65
C TRP A 35 13.38 0.93 -1.58
N THR A 36 13.08 1.98 -2.33
CA THR A 36 11.92 2.01 -3.23
C THR A 36 11.98 0.95 -4.36
N PRO A 37 13.13 0.72 -5.03
CA PRO A 37 13.25 -0.34 -6.03
C PRO A 37 13.15 -1.73 -5.39
N LEU A 38 13.72 -1.92 -4.19
CA LEU A 38 13.67 -3.19 -3.46
C LEU A 38 12.25 -3.53 -3.02
N ALA A 39 11.50 -2.54 -2.50
CA ALA A 39 10.11 -2.72 -2.09
C ALA A 39 9.20 -3.00 -3.29
N SER A 40 9.37 -2.26 -4.38
CA SER A 40 8.60 -2.47 -5.62
C SER A 40 8.90 -3.82 -6.26
N THR A 41 10.18 -4.21 -6.31
CA THR A 41 10.61 -5.51 -6.84
C THR A 41 10.14 -6.64 -5.94
N GLY A 42 10.26 -6.49 -4.62
CA GLY A 42 9.77 -7.46 -3.65
C GLY A 42 8.27 -7.69 -3.76
N ALA A 43 7.48 -6.62 -3.84
CA ALA A 43 6.03 -6.72 -4.06
C ALA A 43 5.71 -7.44 -5.38
N MET A 44 6.40 -7.11 -6.47
CA MET A 44 6.22 -7.77 -7.76
C MET A 44 6.55 -9.26 -7.70
N VAL A 45 7.67 -9.62 -7.08
CA VAL A 45 8.09 -11.03 -6.91
C VAL A 45 7.06 -11.81 -6.11
N VAL A 46 6.56 -11.25 -5.00
CA VAL A 46 5.51 -11.90 -4.20
C VAL A 46 4.25 -12.14 -5.03
N LEU A 47 3.81 -11.15 -5.82
CA LEU A 47 2.63 -11.28 -6.67
C LEU A 47 2.83 -12.34 -7.77
N VAL A 48 4.01 -12.38 -8.39
CA VAL A 48 4.35 -13.37 -9.42
C VAL A 48 4.36 -14.78 -8.83
N LEU A 49 4.94 -14.97 -7.65
CA LEU A 49 4.92 -16.27 -6.96
C LEU A 49 3.49 -16.71 -6.63
N LEU A 50 2.65 -15.78 -6.17
CA LEU A 50 1.24 -16.05 -5.90
C LEU A 50 0.46 -16.44 -7.17
N ALA A 51 0.79 -15.83 -8.31
CA ALA A 51 0.18 -16.10 -9.60
C ALA A 51 0.63 -17.45 -10.19
N LEU A 52 1.91 -17.81 -10.06
CA LEU A 52 2.45 -19.09 -10.52
C LEU A 52 1.97 -20.28 -9.68
N ALA A 53 1.61 -20.05 -8.42
CA ALA A 53 1.23 -21.12 -7.50
C ALA A 53 -0.10 -21.82 -7.84
N ARG A 54 -1.02 -21.22 -8.61
CA ARG A 54 -2.34 -21.82 -8.88
C ARG A 54 -2.85 -21.58 -10.31
N PRO A 55 -3.50 -22.59 -10.94
CA PRO A 55 -4.35 -22.35 -12.10
C PRO A 55 -5.58 -21.55 -11.67
N THR A 56 -5.50 -20.23 -11.73
CA THR A 56 -6.60 -19.33 -11.42
C THR A 56 -7.39 -18.99 -12.68
N THR A 57 -8.72 -19.02 -12.57
CA THR A 57 -9.61 -18.49 -13.59
C THR A 57 -9.39 -16.99 -13.78
N LEU A 58 -9.67 -16.47 -14.98
CA LEU A 58 -9.62 -15.02 -15.27
C LEU A 58 -10.44 -14.21 -14.27
N TRP A 59 -11.61 -14.73 -13.89
CA TRP A 59 -12.46 -14.16 -12.84
C TRP A 59 -11.71 -13.98 -11.51
N ASN A 60 -11.04 -15.02 -11.01
CA ASN A 60 -10.31 -14.94 -9.75
C ASN A 60 -9.15 -13.95 -9.82
N LEU A 61 -8.47 -13.85 -10.96
CA LEU A 61 -7.40 -12.86 -11.15
C LEU A 61 -7.95 -11.43 -11.09
N LEU A 62 -9.13 -11.18 -11.66
CA LEU A 62 -9.79 -9.88 -11.58
C LEU A 62 -10.18 -9.54 -10.14
N VAL A 63 -10.78 -10.49 -9.41
CA VAL A 63 -11.15 -10.32 -7.99
C VAL A 63 -9.92 -9.97 -7.13
N ILE A 64 -8.82 -10.73 -7.26
CA ILE A 64 -7.56 -10.45 -6.55
C ILE A 64 -7.03 -9.05 -6.91
N LYS A 65 -7.09 -8.67 -8.18
CA LYS A 65 -6.64 -7.35 -8.63
C LYS A 65 -7.46 -6.22 -8.00
N PHE A 66 -8.79 -6.35 -7.97
CA PHE A 66 -9.65 -5.36 -7.31
C PHE A 66 -9.41 -5.33 -5.79
N GLU A 67 -9.19 -6.48 -5.17
CA GLU A 67 -8.87 -6.60 -3.74
C GLU A 67 -7.53 -5.95 -3.35
N ILE A 68 -6.54 -6.02 -4.23
CA ILE A 68 -5.27 -5.30 -4.03
C ILE A 68 -5.46 -3.81 -4.30
N LEU A 69 -6.22 -3.42 -5.32
CA LEU A 69 -6.47 -2.01 -5.61
C LEU A 69 -7.24 -1.30 -4.48
N ILE A 70 -8.23 -1.96 -3.88
CA ILE A 70 -9.03 -1.37 -2.80
C ILE A 70 -8.21 -1.13 -1.51
N GLN A 71 -7.06 -1.79 -1.34
CA GLN A 71 -6.10 -1.48 -0.26
C GLN A 71 -5.57 -0.04 -0.34
N LEU A 72 -5.59 0.58 -1.52
CA LEU A 72 -5.17 1.98 -1.69
C LEU A 72 -6.27 2.96 -1.24
N SER A 73 -7.51 2.51 -1.05
CA SER A 73 -8.64 3.37 -0.64
C SER A 73 -8.37 4.22 0.61
N PRO A 74 -7.72 3.72 1.69
CA PRO A 74 -7.47 4.53 2.88
C PRO A 74 -6.47 5.64 2.60
N ALA A 75 -5.53 5.45 1.67
CA ALA A 75 -4.58 6.49 1.30
C ALA A 75 -5.29 7.67 0.63
N PHE A 76 -6.25 7.39 -0.26
CA PHE A 76 -7.05 8.43 -0.89
C PHE A 76 -8.02 9.07 0.10
N VAL A 77 -8.80 8.27 0.83
CA VAL A 77 -9.84 8.78 1.74
C VAL A 77 -9.22 9.53 2.91
N LEU A 78 -8.27 8.94 3.63
CA LEU A 78 -7.69 9.55 4.84
C LEU A 78 -6.65 10.61 4.51
N GLY A 79 -6.00 10.51 3.34
CA GLY A 79 -5.02 11.49 2.87
C GLY A 79 -5.65 12.80 2.41
N THR A 80 -6.89 12.80 1.93
CA THR A 80 -7.61 14.01 1.50
C THR A 80 -8.68 14.49 2.48
N TRP A 81 -8.97 13.73 3.54
CA TRP A 81 -10.03 14.07 4.48
C TRP A 81 -9.78 15.38 5.25
N HIS A 82 -8.52 15.68 5.55
CA HIS A 82 -8.12 16.78 6.43
C HIS A 82 -7.12 17.69 5.73
N ASP A 83 -7.27 19.00 5.96
CA ASP A 83 -6.35 20.01 5.46
C ASP A 83 -4.97 19.92 6.12
N GLU A 84 -3.96 20.37 5.37
CA GLU A 84 -2.57 20.41 5.79
C GLU A 84 -2.41 21.30 7.04
N GLY A 85 -2.10 20.70 8.19
CA GLY A 85 -1.97 21.39 9.48
C GLY A 85 -3.04 21.05 10.52
N ASP A 86 -4.13 20.35 10.16
CA ASP A 86 -5.09 19.84 11.14
C ASP A 86 -4.41 18.75 11.99
N PRO A 87 -4.42 18.84 13.34
CA PRO A 87 -3.93 17.76 14.19
C PRO A 87 -4.58 16.40 13.90
N ARG A 88 -5.76 16.37 13.26
CA ARG A 88 -6.53 15.16 12.84
C ARG A 88 -6.03 14.56 11.53
N ALA A 89 -5.20 15.26 10.78
CA ALA A 89 -4.61 14.76 9.56
C ALA A 89 -3.78 13.49 9.78
N PHE A 90 -3.93 12.54 8.87
CA PHE A 90 -3.12 11.33 8.84
C PHE A 90 -1.78 11.66 8.20
N ALA A 91 -0.68 11.31 8.89
CA ALA A 91 0.62 11.43 8.26
C ALA A 91 0.80 10.32 7.23
N ALA A 92 1.64 10.55 6.23
CA ALA A 92 2.01 9.52 5.26
C ALA A 92 2.51 8.23 5.94
N ARG A 93 3.22 8.36 7.07
CA ARG A 93 3.66 7.22 7.88
C ARG A 93 2.50 6.39 8.44
N ASP A 94 1.44 7.03 8.92
CA ASP A 94 0.27 6.35 9.48
C ASP A 94 -0.43 5.51 8.41
N ILE A 95 -0.58 6.10 7.21
CA ILE A 95 -1.19 5.47 6.04
C ILE A 95 -0.33 4.31 5.51
N LEU A 96 0.99 4.49 5.43
CA LEU A 96 1.91 3.44 4.97
C LEU A 96 1.92 2.23 5.91
N LEU A 97 1.86 2.46 7.22
CA LEU A 97 1.75 1.37 8.20
C LEU A 97 0.43 0.60 8.06
N GLY A 98 -0.68 1.32 7.84
CA GLY A 98 -1.96 0.70 7.56
C GLY A 98 -1.95 -0.13 6.28
N LEU A 99 -1.40 0.44 5.20
CA LEU A 99 -1.25 -0.25 3.92
C LEU A 99 -0.42 -1.53 4.04
N ALA A 100 0.72 -1.46 4.74
CA ALA A 100 1.57 -2.62 4.97
C ALA A 100 0.86 -3.70 5.79
N ALA A 101 0.18 -3.32 6.88
CA ALA A 101 -0.54 -4.26 7.75
C ALA A 101 -1.70 -4.94 7.02
N GLY A 102 -2.54 -4.16 6.32
CA GLY A 102 -3.66 -4.68 5.56
C GLY A 102 -3.21 -5.60 4.43
N LEU A 103 -2.15 -5.24 3.71
CA LEU A 103 -1.59 -6.06 2.63
C LEU A 103 -1.00 -7.36 3.17
N ALA A 104 -0.27 -7.30 4.30
CA ALA A 104 0.28 -8.49 4.95
C ALA A 104 -0.82 -9.47 5.37
N VAL A 105 -1.93 -8.98 5.93
CA VAL A 105 -3.09 -9.84 6.28
C VAL A 105 -3.73 -10.44 5.03
N ALA A 106 -4.00 -9.63 4.00
CA ALA A 106 -4.60 -10.14 2.77
C ALA A 106 -3.73 -11.23 2.12
N LEU A 107 -2.43 -10.97 1.97
CA LEU A 107 -1.47 -11.92 1.42
C LEU A 107 -1.33 -13.17 2.30
N GLY A 108 -1.29 -13.01 3.62
CA GLY A 108 -1.24 -14.13 4.57
C GLY A 108 -2.44 -15.06 4.43
N LEU A 109 -3.65 -14.51 4.29
CA LEU A 109 -4.87 -15.28 4.04
C LEU A 109 -4.85 -15.97 2.66
N TYR A 110 -4.37 -15.27 1.62
CA TYR A 110 -4.19 -15.84 0.29
C TYR A 110 -3.23 -17.03 0.28
N LEU A 111 -2.07 -16.89 0.94
CA LEU A 111 -1.06 -17.94 1.08
C LEU A 111 -1.56 -19.12 1.91
N SER A 112 -2.37 -18.85 2.94
CA SER A 112 -3.01 -19.89 3.77
C SER A 112 -4.17 -20.60 3.06
N GLY A 113 -4.50 -20.21 1.83
CA GLY A 113 -5.62 -20.77 1.05
C GLY A 113 -7.00 -20.28 1.49
N GLN A 114 -7.09 -19.40 2.48
CA GLN A 114 -8.33 -18.84 3.01
C GLN A 114 -8.74 -17.59 2.24
N ARG A 115 -9.20 -17.78 0.99
CA ARG A 115 -9.62 -16.66 0.12
C ARG A 115 -10.91 -15.99 0.58
N ASN A 116 -11.74 -16.72 1.32
CA ASN A 116 -12.96 -16.22 1.90
C ASN A 116 -13.08 -16.74 3.33
N VAL A 117 -13.24 -15.82 4.29
CA VAL A 117 -13.43 -16.14 5.70
C VAL A 117 -14.78 -15.56 6.10
N GLY A 118 -15.75 -16.43 6.40
CA GLY A 118 -17.08 -16.01 6.88
C GLY A 118 -17.92 -15.24 5.85
N GLY A 119 -17.71 -15.47 4.54
CA GLY A 119 -18.40 -14.75 3.46
C GLY A 119 -17.62 -13.53 2.95
N LEU A 120 -16.63 -13.06 3.71
CA LEU A 120 -15.79 -11.91 3.35
C LEU A 120 -14.53 -12.35 2.62
N HIS A 121 -14.20 -11.65 1.55
CA HIS A 121 -12.99 -11.92 0.79
C HIS A 121 -11.73 -11.47 1.57
N ALA A 122 -10.62 -12.19 1.40
CA ALA A 122 -9.36 -11.91 2.10
C ALA A 122 -8.91 -10.45 1.96
N GLY A 123 -9.05 -9.85 0.78
CA GLY A 123 -8.73 -8.44 0.55
C GLY A 123 -9.67 -7.47 1.26
N THR A 124 -10.96 -7.79 1.40
CA THR A 124 -11.90 -6.95 2.16
C THR A 124 -11.56 -6.93 3.66
N LEU A 125 -11.16 -8.07 4.22
CA LEU A 125 -10.62 -8.13 5.59
C LEU A 125 -9.31 -7.35 5.71
N GLY A 126 -8.43 -7.47 4.71
CA GLY A 126 -7.20 -6.69 4.62
C GLY A 126 -7.45 -5.18 4.65
N VAL A 127 -8.45 -4.68 3.91
CA VAL A 127 -8.85 -3.26 3.94
C VAL A 127 -9.36 -2.85 5.33
N GLY A 128 -10.17 -3.70 5.99
CA GLY A 128 -10.62 -3.43 7.36
C GLY A 128 -9.44 -3.26 8.33
N VAL A 129 -8.46 -4.16 8.25
CA VAL A 129 -7.21 -4.08 9.03
C VAL A 129 -6.41 -2.83 8.66
N ASN A 130 -6.35 -2.48 7.37
CA ASN A 130 -5.64 -1.30 6.88
C ASN A 130 -6.19 -0.01 7.52
N TYR A 131 -7.51 0.21 7.44
CA TYR A 131 -8.15 1.35 8.11
C TYR A 131 -7.87 1.34 9.61
N LEU A 132 -8.06 0.20 10.29
CA LEU A 132 -7.82 0.10 11.73
C LEU A 132 -6.38 0.46 12.09
N ALA A 133 -5.40 -0.06 11.35
CA ALA A 133 -3.99 0.20 11.57
C ALA A 133 -3.63 1.67 11.30
N CYS A 134 -4.22 2.32 10.29
CA CYS A 134 -4.10 3.78 10.09
C CYS A 134 -4.56 4.55 11.33
N PHE A 135 -5.72 4.20 11.90
CA PHE A 135 -6.23 4.85 13.11
C PHE A 135 -5.36 4.60 14.34
N VAL A 136 -4.89 3.37 14.54
CA VAL A 136 -3.99 3.01 15.66
C VAL A 136 -2.66 3.73 15.53
N ALA A 137 -2.04 3.74 14.35
CA ALA A 137 -0.78 4.45 14.11
C ALA A 137 -0.92 5.95 14.41
N ARG A 138 -2.00 6.58 13.94
CA ARG A 138 -2.31 7.98 14.26
C ARG A 138 -2.48 8.21 15.75
N ARG A 139 -3.20 7.33 16.46
CA ARG A 139 -3.39 7.41 17.92
C ARG A 139 -2.07 7.34 18.69
N VAL A 140 -1.20 6.40 18.32
CA VAL A 140 0.14 6.27 18.93
C VAL A 140 0.97 7.52 18.69
N ARG A 141 1.01 8.02 17.45
CA ARG A 141 1.74 9.25 17.09
C ARG A 141 1.25 10.46 17.89
N ARG A 142 -0.07 10.64 18.01
CA ARG A 142 -0.64 11.74 18.82
C ARG A 142 -0.31 11.63 20.30
N SER A 143 -0.33 10.41 20.85
CA SER A 143 -0.01 10.19 22.27
C SER A 143 1.45 10.57 22.58
N ALA A 144 2.36 10.36 21.63
CA ALA A 144 3.75 10.79 21.75
C ALA A 144 3.95 12.30 21.66
N LEU A 145 3.04 13.03 21.01
CA LEU A 145 3.11 14.50 20.84
C LEU A 145 2.40 15.28 21.96
N GLY A 146 1.44 14.66 22.66
CA GLY A 146 0.72 15.30 23.77
C GLY A 146 1.34 15.09 25.16
N GLY A 147 2.46 14.37 25.23
CA GLY A 147 3.20 14.09 26.47
C GLY A 147 4.43 14.97 26.71
N SER A 148 4.67 15.97 25.86
CA SER A 148 5.72 17.00 25.98
C SER A 148 5.11 18.34 26.39
#